data_AF-A0A421DN33-F1
#
_entry.id   AF-A0A421DN33-F1
#
_cell.length_a   1.000
_cell.length_b   1.000
_cell.length_c   1.000
_cell.angle_alpha   90.00
_cell.angle_beta   90.00
_cell.angle_gamma   90.00
#
_symmetry.space_group_name_H-M   'P 1'
#
loop_
_entity.id
_entity.type
_entity.pdbx_description
1 polymer ?
#
loop_
_entity_poly.entity_id
_entity_poly.type
_entity_poly.pdbx_seq_one_letter_code
_entity_poly.pdbx_strand_id
1 'polypeptide(L)'
;MTTCNTDVLTMWQRYCQLKLALTLYHCLPWQLSAEQQLAFAEKLARQWRLEAAIREQAEQQGIRADKENILTVQYALRTFFDDEQTWNDALKQAAIDEAGLLQALTHESILTAMLEKVANQAPEVSEREIDDWYQHNIHRFQQPEQRLAHHILLVLDDSQPGCDRVTVTERITTLQRRLLIDPRRFPRLASRFSECPTALEGGKLGWVSRGVLYPALDSRLFSLAVNDISPVVESPMGLHILWCEAMRPTSELPKADALARIRQQWREKRRQYYQRQWLTALIEQ
;
A
#
# COMPACT_ATOMS: atom_id res chain seq x y z
N MET A 1 -27.30 22.15 -24.04
CA MET A 1 -27.83 20.78 -23.94
C MET A 1 -27.45 20.04 -25.20
N THR A 2 -26.28 19.42 -25.21
CA THR A 2 -25.85 18.57 -26.33
C THR A 2 -26.19 17.15 -25.91
N THR A 3 -27.38 16.68 -26.25
CA THR A 3 -27.72 15.27 -26.12
C THR A 3 -26.72 14.51 -26.97
N CYS A 4 -25.77 13.82 -26.33
CA CYS A 4 -24.89 12.88 -27.00
C CYS A 4 -25.82 11.85 -27.66
N ASN A 5 -25.99 11.95 -28.98
CA ASN A 5 -26.94 11.16 -29.72
C ASN A 5 -26.44 9.71 -29.70
N THR A 6 -26.99 8.89 -28.79
CA THR A 6 -26.57 7.52 -28.56
C THR A 6 -26.63 6.69 -29.83
N ASP A 7 -27.49 7.04 -30.79
CA ASP A 7 -27.68 6.36 -32.08
C ASP A 7 -26.43 6.29 -32.98
N VAL A 8 -25.40 7.10 -32.72
CA VAL A 8 -24.15 7.09 -33.52
C VAL A 8 -23.06 6.22 -32.88
N LEU A 9 -23.20 5.85 -31.60
CA LEU A 9 -22.18 5.11 -30.86
C LEU A 9 -22.34 3.59 -31.04
N THR A 10 -21.22 2.92 -31.29
CA THR A 10 -21.13 1.45 -31.24
C THR A 10 -21.36 0.92 -29.83
N MET A 11 -21.72 -0.36 -29.70
CA MET A 11 -22.02 -0.98 -28.39
C MET A 11 -20.83 -0.91 -27.43
N TRP A 12 -19.61 -1.12 -27.92
CA TRP A 12 -18.42 -1.02 -27.08
C TRP A 12 -18.14 0.43 -26.63
N GLN A 13 -18.47 1.45 -27.43
CA GLN A 13 -18.32 2.85 -27.04
C GLN A 13 -19.30 3.25 -25.94
N ARG A 14 -20.58 2.84 -26.07
CA ARG A 14 -21.61 3.03 -25.02
C ARG A 14 -21.19 2.36 -23.72
N TYR A 15 -20.69 1.13 -23.81
CA TYR A 15 -20.18 0.38 -22.67
C TYR A 15 -18.94 1.04 -22.04
N CYS A 16 -17.97 1.47 -22.86
CA CYS A 16 -16.78 2.18 -22.40
C CYS A 16 -17.16 3.48 -21.65
N GLN A 17 -18.16 4.22 -22.13
CA GLN A 17 -18.69 5.40 -21.44
C GLN A 17 -19.25 5.04 -20.06
N LEU A 18 -20.10 4.02 -19.97
CA LEU A 18 -20.67 3.54 -18.70
C LEU A 18 -19.56 3.14 -17.72
N LYS A 19 -18.64 2.26 -18.16
CA LYS A 19 -17.54 1.73 -17.35
C LYS A 19 -16.60 2.83 -16.87
N LEU A 20 -16.23 3.77 -17.74
CA LEU A 20 -15.32 4.86 -17.40
C LEU A 20 -15.93 5.80 -16.35
N ALA A 21 -17.23 6.10 -16.44
CA ALA A 21 -17.91 6.93 -15.44
C ALA A 21 -17.96 6.23 -14.07
N LEU A 22 -18.33 4.94 -14.05
CA LEU A 22 -18.36 4.13 -12.83
C LEU A 22 -16.97 4.04 -12.18
N THR A 23 -15.92 3.92 -12.98
CA THR A 23 -14.53 3.79 -12.49
C THR A 23 -13.98 5.11 -11.93
N LEU A 24 -14.24 6.23 -12.60
CA LEU A 24 -13.64 7.53 -12.25
C LEU A 24 -14.46 8.32 -11.22
N TYR A 25 -15.78 8.17 -11.22
CA TYR A 25 -16.70 9.01 -10.47
C TYR A 25 -17.66 8.21 -9.58
N HIS A 26 -17.62 6.87 -9.64
CA HIS A 26 -18.52 5.98 -8.89
C HIS A 26 -20.01 6.31 -9.11
N CYS A 27 -20.34 6.78 -10.32
CA CYS A 27 -21.70 7.13 -10.71
C CYS A 27 -21.93 6.86 -12.21
N LEU A 28 -23.19 6.95 -12.63
CA LEU A 28 -23.59 6.75 -14.01
C LEU A 28 -23.27 8.01 -14.86
N PRO A 29 -23.02 7.88 -16.17
CA PRO A 29 -22.62 9.00 -17.02
C PRO A 29 -23.56 10.22 -16.97
N TRP A 30 -24.87 9.99 -16.86
CA TRP A 30 -25.89 11.04 -16.78
C TRP A 30 -26.03 11.67 -15.39
N GLN A 31 -25.37 11.14 -14.37
CA GLN A 31 -25.33 11.68 -13.01
C GLN A 31 -24.16 12.66 -12.81
N LEU A 32 -23.28 12.81 -13.80
CA LEU A 32 -22.14 13.71 -13.73
C LEU A 32 -22.59 15.18 -13.66
N SER A 33 -21.93 15.97 -12.80
CA SER A 33 -22.13 17.42 -12.74
C SER A 33 -21.66 18.10 -14.04
N ALA A 34 -22.14 19.32 -14.31
CA ALA A 34 -21.75 20.06 -15.52
C ALA A 34 -20.22 20.26 -15.64
N GLU A 35 -19.52 20.44 -14.51
CA GLU A 35 -18.06 20.54 -14.46
C GLU A 35 -17.38 19.20 -14.77
N GLN A 36 -17.91 18.11 -14.20
CA GLN A 36 -17.39 16.76 -14.44
C GLN A 36 -17.59 16.30 -15.88
N GLN A 37 -18.70 16.68 -16.52
CA GLN A 37 -19.03 16.31 -17.89
C GLN A 37 -17.96 16.73 -18.90
N LEU A 38 -17.38 17.93 -18.75
CA LEU A 38 -16.34 18.42 -19.67
C LEU A 38 -15.06 17.58 -19.54
N ALA A 39 -14.55 17.43 -18.32
CA ALA A 39 -13.35 16.63 -18.06
C ALA A 39 -13.55 15.15 -18.42
N PHE A 40 -14.77 14.63 -18.23
CA PHE A 40 -15.12 13.26 -18.61
C PHE A 40 -15.12 13.08 -20.13
N ALA A 41 -15.69 14.03 -20.89
CA ALA A 41 -15.72 13.95 -22.35
C ALA A 41 -14.31 13.90 -22.97
N GLU A 42 -13.36 14.69 -22.46
CA GLU A 42 -11.96 14.67 -22.91
C GLU A 42 -11.29 13.30 -22.65
N LYS A 43 -11.50 12.74 -21.45
CA LYS A 43 -10.99 11.41 -21.08
C LYS A 43 -11.62 10.31 -21.94
N LEU A 44 -12.93 10.37 -22.15
CA LEU A 44 -13.67 9.40 -22.96
C LEU A 44 -13.21 9.42 -24.42
N ALA A 45 -13.06 10.61 -25.01
CA ALA A 45 -12.56 10.75 -26.38
C ALA A 45 -11.13 10.23 -26.53
N ARG A 46 -10.28 10.43 -25.51
CA ARG A 46 -8.93 9.82 -25.47
C ARG A 46 -9.00 8.30 -25.35
N GLN A 47 -9.86 7.77 -24.48
CA GLN A 47 -10.05 6.34 -24.27
C GLN A 47 -10.50 5.66 -25.57
N TRP A 48 -11.52 6.19 -26.25
CA TRP A 48 -12.01 5.61 -27.51
C TRP A 48 -10.97 5.61 -28.61
N ARG A 49 -10.19 6.69 -28.78
CA ARG A 49 -9.10 6.73 -29.77
C ARG A 49 -8.07 5.64 -29.49
N LEU A 50 -7.69 5.48 -28.22
CA LEU A 50 -6.73 4.46 -27.81
C LEU A 50 -7.27 3.04 -28.05
N GLU A 51 -8.48 2.74 -27.59
CA GLU A 51 -9.09 1.42 -27.76
C GLU A 51 -9.30 1.08 -29.25
N ALA A 52 -9.70 2.05 -30.08
CA ALA A 52 -9.82 1.85 -31.52
C ALA A 52 -8.46 1.52 -32.18
N ALA A 53 -7.39 2.23 -31.82
CA ALA A 53 -6.06 1.96 -32.36
C ALA A 53 -5.52 0.59 -31.91
N ILE A 54 -5.74 0.21 -30.65
CA ILE A 54 -5.38 -1.13 -30.14
C ILE A 54 -6.14 -2.20 -30.91
N ARG A 55 -7.43 -1.95 -31.17
CA ARG A 55 -8.31 -2.88 -31.87
C ARG A 55 -7.87 -3.09 -33.32
N GLU A 56 -7.51 -2.03 -34.02
CA GLU A 56 -6.97 -2.11 -35.37
C GLU A 56 -5.69 -2.96 -35.41
N GLN A 57 -4.76 -2.73 -34.47
CA GLN A 57 -3.55 -3.54 -34.34
C GLN A 57 -3.85 -5.00 -34.02
N ALA A 58 -4.82 -5.25 -33.16
CA ALA A 58 -5.25 -6.59 -32.81
C ALA A 58 -5.81 -7.35 -34.04
N GLU A 59 -6.58 -6.66 -34.89
CA GLU A 59 -7.12 -7.21 -36.14
C GLU A 59 -6.03 -7.51 -37.17
N GLN A 60 -5.09 -6.59 -37.37
CA GLN A 60 -3.92 -6.79 -38.25
C GLN A 60 -3.09 -8.01 -37.84
N GLN A 61 -3.05 -8.32 -36.54
CA GLN A 61 -2.29 -9.44 -35.99
C GLN A 61 -3.13 -10.69 -35.71
N GLY A 62 -4.41 -10.71 -36.11
CA GLY A 62 -5.31 -11.86 -35.96
C GLY A 62 -5.61 -12.26 -34.52
N ILE A 63 -5.55 -11.31 -33.57
CA ILE A 63 -5.87 -11.55 -32.16
C ILE A 63 -7.37 -11.83 -32.00
N ARG A 64 -7.69 -12.82 -31.16
CA ARG A 64 -9.06 -13.24 -30.89
C ARG A 64 -9.41 -13.04 -29.42
N ALA A 65 -10.69 -12.84 -29.15
CA ALA A 65 -11.20 -12.79 -27.79
C ALA A 65 -11.03 -14.15 -27.10
N ASP A 66 -10.62 -14.10 -25.84
CA ASP A 66 -10.76 -15.19 -24.90
C ASP A 66 -12.20 -15.21 -24.36
N LYS A 67 -12.90 -16.34 -24.56
CA LYS A 67 -14.30 -16.51 -24.16
C LYS A 67 -14.48 -16.77 -22.67
N GLU A 68 -13.50 -17.34 -21.99
CA GLU A 68 -13.59 -17.64 -20.56
C GLU A 68 -13.51 -16.35 -19.72
N ASN A 69 -12.68 -15.40 -20.15
CA ASN A 69 -12.51 -14.13 -19.46
C ASN A 69 -13.76 -13.21 -19.55
N ILE A 70 -14.54 -13.31 -20.64
CA ILE A 70 -15.75 -12.50 -20.86
C ILE A 70 -16.77 -12.69 -19.73
N LEU A 71 -17.00 -13.93 -19.30
CA LEU A 71 -17.95 -14.23 -18.22
C LEU A 71 -17.47 -13.63 -16.88
N THR A 72 -16.18 -13.74 -16.59
CA THR A 72 -15.57 -13.21 -15.36
C THR A 72 -15.73 -11.69 -15.27
N VAL A 73 -15.47 -10.97 -16.37
CA VAL A 73 -15.63 -9.51 -16.43
C VAL A 73 -17.10 -9.10 -16.25
N GLN A 74 -18.03 -9.84 -16.85
CA GLN A 74 -19.46 -9.59 -16.67
C GLN A 74 -19.89 -9.67 -15.19
N TYR A 75 -19.42 -10.68 -14.45
CA TYR A 75 -19.72 -10.81 -13.03
C TYR A 75 -19.11 -9.68 -12.18
N ALA A 76 -17.86 -9.30 -12.45
CA ALA A 76 -17.21 -8.21 -11.71
C ALA A 76 -17.91 -6.85 -11.91
N LEU A 77 -18.54 -6.62 -13.07
CA LEU A 77 -19.27 -5.38 -13.32
C LEU A 77 -20.58 -5.31 -12.55
N ARG A 78 -21.26 -6.46 -12.41
CA ARG A 78 -22.49 -6.55 -11.60
C ARG A 78 -22.26 -6.16 -10.14
N THR A 79 -21.05 -6.32 -9.60
CA THR A 79 -20.75 -5.93 -8.21
C THR A 79 -20.70 -4.41 -7.98
N PHE A 80 -20.73 -3.59 -9.02
CA PHE A 80 -20.87 -2.13 -8.88
C PHE A 80 -22.32 -1.68 -8.60
N PHE A 81 -23.28 -2.61 -8.69
CA PHE A 81 -24.70 -2.33 -8.53
C PHE A 81 -25.24 -3.05 -7.31
N ASP A 82 -26.17 -2.42 -6.61
CA ASP A 82 -26.77 -2.96 -5.38
C ASP A 82 -27.70 -4.15 -5.68
N ASP A 83 -28.32 -4.17 -6.86
CA ASP A 83 -29.28 -5.19 -7.26
C ASP A 83 -29.38 -5.35 -8.79
N GLU A 84 -30.04 -6.43 -9.23
CA GLU A 84 -30.18 -6.76 -10.66
C GLU A 84 -31.07 -5.76 -11.42
N GLN A 85 -32.01 -5.09 -10.75
CA GLN A 85 -32.89 -4.10 -11.37
C GLN A 85 -32.09 -2.84 -11.71
N THR A 86 -31.28 -2.33 -10.79
CA THR A 86 -30.41 -1.16 -11.04
C THR A 86 -29.38 -1.41 -12.14
N TRP A 87 -28.82 -2.63 -12.22
CA TRP A 87 -27.99 -3.08 -13.33
C TRP A 87 -28.73 -3.02 -14.68
N ASN A 88 -29.92 -3.63 -14.75
CA ASN A 88 -30.71 -3.68 -15.98
C ASN A 88 -31.17 -2.29 -16.42
N ASP A 89 -31.55 -1.43 -15.48
CA ASP A 89 -31.95 -0.04 -15.76
C ASP A 89 -30.77 0.78 -16.28
N ALA A 90 -29.55 0.56 -15.75
CA ALA A 90 -28.35 1.22 -16.24
C ALA A 90 -28.00 0.77 -17.67
N LEU A 91 -28.05 -0.53 -17.97
CA LEU A 91 -27.84 -1.02 -19.34
C LEU A 91 -28.89 -0.48 -20.31
N LYS A 92 -30.15 -0.47 -19.91
CA LYS A 92 -31.26 0.06 -20.72
C LYS A 92 -31.09 1.56 -21.00
N GLN A 93 -30.72 2.35 -20.00
CA GLN A 93 -30.43 3.78 -20.16
C GLN A 93 -29.19 4.04 -21.00
N ALA A 94 -28.18 3.17 -20.92
CA ALA A 94 -27.03 3.19 -21.82
C ALA A 94 -27.35 2.66 -23.23
N ALA A 95 -28.59 2.21 -23.47
CA ALA A 95 -29.02 1.56 -24.71
C ALA A 95 -28.12 0.37 -25.11
N ILE A 96 -27.77 -0.46 -24.13
CA ILE A 96 -26.99 -1.69 -24.27
C ILE A 96 -27.92 -2.86 -23.95
N ASP A 97 -28.17 -3.73 -24.92
CA ASP A 97 -28.86 -5.01 -24.71
C ASP A 97 -27.85 -6.12 -24.37
N GLU A 98 -28.33 -7.32 -24.07
CA GLU A 98 -27.47 -8.46 -23.71
C GLU A 98 -26.46 -8.81 -24.82
N ALA A 99 -26.92 -8.79 -26.08
CA ALA A 99 -26.07 -9.04 -27.24
C ALA A 99 -25.00 -7.94 -27.39
N GLY A 100 -25.36 -6.67 -27.22
CA GLY A 100 -24.45 -5.53 -27.25
C GLY A 100 -23.45 -5.56 -26.10
N LEU A 101 -23.85 -5.98 -24.90
CA LEU A 101 -22.93 -6.19 -23.79
C LEU A 101 -21.91 -7.27 -24.14
N LEU A 102 -22.34 -8.40 -24.70
CA LEU A 102 -21.43 -9.46 -25.14
C LEU A 102 -20.43 -8.95 -26.20
N GLN A 103 -20.89 -8.12 -27.15
CA GLN A 103 -20.01 -7.48 -28.14
C GLN A 103 -18.98 -6.56 -27.47
N ALA A 104 -19.39 -5.77 -26.48
CA ALA A 104 -18.50 -4.87 -25.75
C ALA A 104 -17.46 -5.62 -24.92
N LEU A 105 -17.85 -6.70 -24.24
CA LEU A 105 -16.94 -7.56 -23.49
C LEU A 105 -15.98 -8.32 -24.42
N THR A 106 -16.46 -8.73 -25.60
CA THR A 106 -15.62 -9.31 -26.65
C THR A 106 -14.57 -8.31 -27.13
N HIS A 107 -14.95 -7.04 -27.31
CA HIS A 107 -14.01 -5.97 -27.62
C HIS A 107 -12.94 -5.84 -26.54
N GLU A 108 -13.33 -5.74 -25.26
CA GLU A 108 -12.41 -5.63 -24.12
C GLU A 108 -11.45 -6.84 -24.01
N SER A 109 -11.96 -8.05 -24.26
CA SER A 109 -11.15 -9.28 -24.27
C SER A 109 -10.07 -9.24 -25.36
N ILE A 110 -10.38 -8.73 -26.56
CA ILE A 110 -9.40 -8.55 -27.65
C ILE A 110 -8.34 -7.52 -27.26
N LEU A 111 -8.73 -6.38 -26.67
CA LEU A 111 -7.77 -5.38 -26.20
C LEU A 111 -6.81 -5.96 -25.16
N THR A 112 -7.36 -6.70 -24.19
CA THR A 112 -6.58 -7.36 -23.13
C THR A 112 -5.61 -8.37 -23.72
N ALA A 113 -6.06 -9.22 -24.65
CA ALA A 113 -5.22 -10.19 -25.32
C ALA A 113 -4.09 -9.53 -26.14
N MET A 114 -4.36 -8.39 -26.80
CA MET A 114 -3.35 -7.62 -27.52
C MET A 114 -2.31 -7.03 -26.57
N LEU A 115 -2.75 -6.41 -25.47
CA LEU A 115 -1.87 -5.88 -24.44
C LEU A 115 -1.02 -6.98 -23.79
N GLU A 116 -1.59 -8.16 -23.56
CA GLU A 116 -0.87 -9.32 -23.01
C GLU A 116 0.18 -9.82 -24.01
N LYS A 117 -0.13 -9.88 -25.30
CA LYS A 117 0.85 -10.21 -26.34
C LYS A 117 2.02 -9.24 -26.35
N VAL A 118 1.75 -7.93 -26.27
CA VAL A 118 2.79 -6.90 -26.20
C VAL A 118 3.63 -7.04 -24.91
N ALA A 119 2.98 -7.28 -23.77
CA ALA A 119 3.69 -7.55 -22.52
C ALA A 119 4.64 -8.74 -22.65
N ASN A 120 4.21 -9.83 -23.31
CA ASN A 120 5.03 -11.03 -23.52
C ASN A 120 6.20 -10.85 -24.49
N GLN A 121 6.32 -9.69 -25.15
CA GLN A 121 7.52 -9.32 -25.90
C GLN A 121 8.61 -8.71 -25.00
N ALA A 122 8.30 -8.39 -23.74
CA ALA A 122 9.28 -7.86 -22.80
C ALA A 122 10.37 -8.91 -22.52
N PRO A 123 11.66 -8.52 -22.52
CA PRO A 123 12.76 -9.44 -22.27
C PRO A 123 12.69 -9.95 -20.83
N GLU A 124 12.87 -11.27 -20.68
CA GLU A 124 12.94 -11.91 -19.38
C GLU A 124 14.04 -11.30 -18.51
N VAL A 125 13.78 -11.23 -17.21
CA VAL A 125 14.75 -10.72 -16.23
C VAL A 125 15.78 -11.80 -15.98
N SER A 126 17.06 -11.48 -16.24
CA SER A 126 18.12 -12.47 -16.08
C SER A 126 18.41 -12.75 -14.60
N GLU A 127 18.71 -13.99 -14.26
CA GLU A 127 19.07 -14.37 -12.88
C GLU A 127 20.28 -13.59 -12.35
N ARG A 128 21.27 -13.35 -13.22
CA ARG A 128 22.48 -12.60 -12.87
C ARG A 128 22.15 -11.17 -12.44
N GLU A 129 21.27 -10.49 -13.16
CA GLU A 129 20.86 -9.11 -12.84
C GLU A 129 20.14 -9.03 -11.49
N ILE A 130 19.31 -10.03 -11.18
CA ILE A 130 18.58 -10.15 -9.91
C ILE A 130 19.56 -10.43 -8.77
N ASP A 131 20.48 -11.38 -8.96
CA ASP A 131 21.50 -11.73 -7.96
C ASP A 131 22.43 -10.54 -7.68
N ASP A 132 22.97 -9.90 -8.72
CA ASP A 132 23.85 -8.74 -8.60
C ASP A 132 23.12 -7.63 -7.83
N TRP A 133 21.87 -7.33 -8.18
CA TRP A 133 21.10 -6.33 -7.46
C TRP A 133 20.81 -6.72 -6.01
N TYR A 134 20.44 -7.98 -5.74
CA TYR A 134 20.20 -8.48 -4.39
C TYR A 134 21.42 -8.32 -3.49
N GLN A 135 22.62 -8.66 -3.98
CA GLN A 135 23.86 -8.51 -3.21
C GLN A 135 24.13 -7.06 -2.79
N HIS A 136 23.90 -6.11 -3.70
CA HIS A 136 24.06 -4.69 -3.40
C HIS A 136 22.93 -4.12 -2.52
N ASN A 137 21.84 -4.87 -2.30
CA ASN A 137 20.64 -4.42 -1.60
C ASN A 137 20.22 -5.36 -0.46
N ILE A 138 21.12 -6.20 0.05
CA ILE A 138 20.80 -7.23 1.06
C ILE A 138 20.16 -6.64 2.32
N HIS A 139 20.57 -5.43 2.71
CA HIS A 139 20.03 -4.68 3.85
C HIS A 139 18.51 -4.44 3.75
N ARG A 140 17.93 -4.45 2.54
CA ARG A 140 16.47 -4.30 2.33
C ARG A 140 15.69 -5.56 2.64
N PHE A 141 16.36 -6.69 2.71
CA PHE A 141 15.78 -8.02 2.99
C PHE A 141 16.06 -8.49 4.41
N GLN A 142 16.73 -7.66 5.20
CA GLN A 142 16.93 -7.85 6.62
C GLN A 142 15.86 -7.05 7.37
N GLN A 143 15.09 -7.73 8.19
CA GLN A 143 14.33 -7.07 9.24
C GLN A 143 15.26 -6.94 10.44
N PRO A 144 15.66 -5.71 10.83
CA PRO A 144 16.52 -5.53 11.99
C PRO A 144 15.80 -5.97 13.26
N GLU A 145 16.57 -6.37 14.28
CA GLU A 145 16.04 -6.61 15.62
C GLU A 145 15.21 -5.41 16.10
N GLN A 146 13.99 -5.68 16.60
CA GLN A 146 13.14 -4.67 17.21
C GLN A 146 12.75 -5.09 18.63
N ARG A 147 12.61 -4.11 19.52
CA ARG A 147 12.14 -4.33 20.89
C ARG A 147 10.88 -3.52 21.15
N LEU A 148 9.83 -4.19 21.60
CA LEU A 148 8.65 -3.52 22.11
C LEU A 148 9.03 -2.96 23.49
N ALA A 149 9.18 -1.64 23.55
CA ALA A 149 9.79 -0.99 24.70
C ALA A 149 8.83 -0.04 25.40
N HIS A 150 9.02 0.09 26.71
CA HIS A 150 8.43 1.15 27.52
C HIS A 150 9.53 1.87 28.29
N HIS A 151 9.29 3.14 28.65
CA HIS A 151 10.18 3.89 29.50
C HIS A 151 9.46 4.74 30.56
N ILE A 152 10.15 4.96 31.67
CA ILE A 152 9.83 5.99 32.67
C ILE A 152 10.99 6.94 32.70
N LEU A 153 10.74 8.23 32.47
CA LEU A 153 11.73 9.31 32.59
C LEU A 153 11.37 10.13 33.84
N LEU A 154 12.37 10.39 34.68
CA LEU A 154 12.36 11.50 35.63
C LEU A 154 13.44 12.50 35.23
N VAL A 155 13.06 13.75 35.02
CA VAL A 155 13.92 14.85 34.57
C VAL A 155 14.83 15.28 35.72
N LEU A 156 16.08 15.58 35.36
CA LEU A 156 17.03 16.23 36.26
C LEU A 156 17.07 17.72 35.93
N ASP A 157 16.72 18.55 36.90
CA ASP A 157 16.75 20.01 36.78
C ASP A 157 16.99 20.64 38.15
N ASP A 158 18.24 21.02 38.40
CA ASP A 158 18.65 21.61 39.68
C ASP A 158 18.02 22.99 39.95
N SER A 159 17.36 23.60 38.96
CA SER A 159 16.60 24.84 39.14
C SER A 159 15.19 24.62 39.71
N GLN A 160 14.68 23.38 39.68
CA GLN A 160 13.34 23.03 40.14
C GLN A 160 13.38 22.27 41.49
N PRO A 161 12.55 22.66 42.48
CA PRO A 161 12.47 21.94 43.75
C PRO A 161 12.08 20.47 43.58
N GLY A 162 12.90 19.55 44.10
CA GLY A 162 12.63 18.11 44.07
C GLY A 162 13.01 17.41 42.75
N CYS A 163 13.67 18.14 41.84
CA CYS A 163 14.25 17.63 40.59
C CYS A 163 15.78 17.51 40.68
N ASP A 164 16.37 17.69 41.86
CA ASP A 164 17.79 17.47 42.11
C ASP A 164 18.16 15.99 41.98
N ARG A 165 19.43 15.74 41.65
CA ARG A 165 19.94 14.38 41.40
C ARG A 165 19.67 13.41 42.55
N VAL A 166 19.79 13.83 43.81
CA VAL A 166 19.62 12.92 44.96
C VAL A 166 18.17 12.49 45.06
N THR A 167 17.24 13.44 45.09
CA THR A 167 15.80 13.18 45.19
C THR A 167 15.29 12.35 44.01
N VAL A 168 15.69 12.68 42.79
CA VAL A 168 15.25 11.96 41.59
C VAL A 168 15.81 10.53 41.56
N THR A 169 17.05 10.33 41.99
CA THR A 169 17.69 9.00 42.08
C THR A 169 16.94 8.10 43.08
N GLU A 170 16.57 8.61 44.26
CA GLU A 170 15.82 7.84 45.25
C GLU A 170 14.43 7.44 44.74
N ARG A 171 13.74 8.39 44.08
CA ARG A 171 12.41 8.16 43.48
C ARG A 171 12.49 7.08 42.40
N ILE A 172 13.38 7.24 41.42
CA ILE A 172 13.47 6.29 40.30
C ILE A 172 13.95 4.92 40.75
N THR A 173 14.90 4.84 41.69
CA THR A 173 15.35 3.55 42.27
C THR A 173 14.21 2.83 43.00
N THR A 174 13.32 3.58 43.65
CA THR A 174 12.11 3.01 44.29
C THR A 174 11.11 2.49 43.26
N LEU A 175 10.91 3.19 42.15
CA LEU A 175 10.09 2.70 41.04
C LEU A 175 10.68 1.43 40.43
N GLN A 176 12.00 1.42 40.19
CA GLN A 176 12.71 0.28 39.63
C GLN A 176 12.54 -0.97 40.50
N ARG A 177 12.73 -0.86 41.82
CA ARG A 177 12.52 -2.00 42.75
C ARG A 177 11.11 -2.57 42.67
N ARG A 178 10.09 -1.72 42.52
CA ARG A 178 8.69 -2.17 42.34
C ARG A 178 8.49 -2.89 41.02
N LEU A 179 9.14 -2.41 39.96
CA LEU A 179 9.07 -3.00 38.62
C LEU A 179 9.82 -4.32 38.51
N LEU A 180 10.92 -4.49 39.24
CA LEU A 180 11.65 -5.77 39.32
C LEU A 180 10.82 -6.89 39.96
N ILE A 181 9.84 -6.56 40.82
CA ILE A 181 8.92 -7.53 41.40
C ILE A 181 7.81 -7.90 40.39
N ASP A 182 7.29 -6.91 39.68
CA ASP A 182 6.18 -7.09 38.74
C ASP A 182 6.28 -6.07 37.60
N PRO A 183 6.91 -6.44 36.46
CA PRO A 183 7.05 -5.58 35.29
C PRO A 183 5.71 -5.12 34.72
N ARG A 184 4.61 -5.86 34.94
CA ARG A 184 3.28 -5.49 34.40
C ARG A 184 2.71 -4.23 35.04
N ARG A 185 3.31 -3.74 36.13
CA ARG A 185 2.97 -2.45 36.75
C ARG A 185 3.52 -1.26 35.99
N PHE A 186 4.38 -1.49 34.99
CA PHE A 186 5.05 -0.45 34.23
C PHE A 186 4.09 0.60 33.68
N PRO A 187 3.00 0.24 32.97
CA PRO A 187 2.10 1.23 32.40
C PRO A 187 1.50 2.15 33.47
N ARG A 188 1.05 1.57 34.59
CA ARG A 188 0.48 2.33 35.70
C ARG A 188 1.49 3.26 36.37
N LEU A 189 2.72 2.78 36.58
CA LEU A 189 3.77 3.60 37.20
C LEU A 189 4.26 4.69 36.25
N ALA A 190 4.37 4.41 34.95
CA ALA A 190 4.70 5.40 33.95
C ALA A 190 3.65 6.50 33.87
N SER A 191 2.36 6.18 33.79
CA SER A 191 1.30 7.20 33.76
C SER A 191 1.23 8.08 34.99
N ARG A 192 1.71 7.59 36.13
CA ARG A 192 1.67 8.33 37.39
C ARG A 192 2.92 9.17 37.65
N PHE A 193 4.08 8.69 37.20
CA PHE A 193 5.36 9.24 37.64
C PHE A 193 6.29 9.66 36.51
N SER A 194 6.08 9.19 35.28
CA SER A 194 6.94 9.56 34.16
C SER A 194 6.65 10.99 33.71
N GLU A 195 7.71 11.72 33.41
CA GLU A 195 7.70 13.10 32.92
C GLU A 195 7.89 13.17 31.39
N CYS A 196 7.82 12.01 30.71
CA CYS A 196 7.78 11.93 29.25
C CYS A 196 6.34 11.98 28.72
N PRO A 197 6.06 12.58 27.54
CA PRO A 197 4.74 12.56 26.92
C PRO A 197 4.12 11.16 26.76
N THR A 198 4.95 10.12 26.60
CA THR A 198 4.51 8.71 26.50
C THR A 198 3.87 8.20 27.80
N ALA A 199 3.98 8.91 28.92
CA ALA A 199 3.36 8.56 30.20
C ALA A 199 1.85 8.28 30.05
N LEU A 200 1.15 9.06 29.22
CA LEU A 200 -0.28 8.89 28.95
C LEU A 200 -0.61 7.53 28.30
N GLU A 201 0.35 6.94 27.60
CA GLU A 201 0.27 5.62 26.97
C GLU A 201 1.01 4.55 27.78
N GLY A 202 1.18 4.78 29.09
CA GLY A 202 1.88 3.84 29.97
C GLY A 202 3.39 3.79 29.74
N GLY A 203 3.98 4.84 29.17
CA GLY A 203 5.40 4.92 28.84
C GLY A 203 5.77 4.16 27.57
N LYS A 204 4.81 3.76 26.74
CA LYS A 204 5.06 2.93 25.56
C LYS A 204 5.82 3.69 24.48
N LEU A 205 6.95 3.11 24.05
CA LEU A 205 7.75 3.58 22.90
C LEU A 205 7.40 2.84 21.61
N GLY A 206 6.69 1.71 21.71
CA GLY A 206 6.37 0.86 20.56
C GLY A 206 7.54 -0.03 20.18
N TRP A 207 7.56 -0.49 18.92
CA TRP A 207 8.66 -1.30 18.37
C TRP A 207 9.84 -0.40 17.99
N VAL A 208 10.91 -0.48 18.77
CA VAL A 208 12.12 0.33 18.62
C VAL A 208 13.21 -0.48 17.93
N SER A 209 13.82 0.09 16.91
CA SER A 209 15.02 -0.44 16.25
C SER A 209 16.28 0.21 16.85
N ARG A 210 17.45 -0.44 16.72
CA ARG A 210 18.74 0.12 17.18
C ARG A 210 19.02 1.47 16.53
N GLY A 211 19.59 2.39 17.30
CA GLY A 211 19.98 3.74 16.86
C GLY A 211 18.87 4.79 16.91
N VAL A 212 17.68 4.44 17.43
CA VAL A 212 16.55 5.38 17.56
C VAL A 212 16.58 6.14 18.89
N LEU A 213 17.06 5.51 19.96
CA LEU A 213 17.15 6.14 21.29
C LEU A 213 18.51 6.79 21.53
N TYR A 214 18.62 7.59 22.59
CA TYR A 214 19.93 8.06 23.07
C TYR A 214 20.89 6.88 23.28
N PRO A 215 22.19 7.00 22.95
CA PRO A 215 23.12 5.87 22.92
C PRO A 215 23.12 5.00 24.19
N ALA A 216 23.02 5.60 25.37
CA ALA A 216 22.95 4.89 26.65
C ALA A 216 21.65 4.08 26.81
N LEU A 217 20.51 4.65 26.40
CA LEU A 217 19.20 3.98 26.44
C LEU A 217 19.11 2.89 25.38
N ASP A 218 19.63 3.14 24.18
CA ASP A 218 19.65 2.18 23.08
C ASP A 218 20.48 0.94 23.47
N SER A 219 21.75 1.16 23.85
CA SER A 219 22.65 0.09 24.31
C SER A 219 22.02 -0.72 25.43
N ARG A 220 21.39 -0.05 26.41
CA ARG A 220 20.75 -0.74 27.53
C ARG A 220 19.48 -1.49 27.10
N LEU A 221 18.57 -0.85 26.38
CA LEU A 221 17.33 -1.46 25.89
C LEU A 221 17.66 -2.74 25.16
N PHE A 222 18.69 -2.72 24.31
CA PHE A 222 19.13 -3.82 23.47
C PHE A 222 19.99 -4.89 24.17
N SER A 223 20.23 -4.75 25.48
CA SER A 223 20.86 -5.77 26.33
C SER A 223 19.86 -6.60 27.16
N LEU A 224 18.60 -6.15 27.25
CA LEU A 224 17.55 -6.78 28.06
C LEU A 224 17.02 -8.09 27.46
N ALA A 225 16.55 -9.04 28.27
CA ALA A 225 15.72 -10.12 27.76
C ALA A 225 14.25 -9.67 27.63
N VAL A 226 13.42 -10.54 27.04
CA VAL A 226 11.97 -10.32 27.00
C VAL A 226 11.42 -10.32 28.43
N ASN A 227 10.61 -9.32 28.75
CA ASN A 227 10.08 -8.94 30.05
C ASN A 227 11.07 -8.35 31.08
N ASP A 228 12.33 -8.09 30.71
CA ASP A 228 13.31 -7.54 31.66
C ASP A 228 13.18 -6.02 31.86
N ILE A 229 13.46 -5.58 33.10
CA ILE A 229 13.57 -4.18 33.51
C ILE A 229 15.04 -3.77 33.59
N SER A 230 15.37 -2.57 33.07
CA SER A 230 16.74 -2.07 33.13
C SER A 230 17.16 -1.60 34.54
N PRO A 231 18.48 -1.53 34.81
CA PRO A 231 19.03 -0.55 35.76
C PRO A 231 18.55 0.85 35.43
N VAL A 232 18.68 1.76 36.39
CA VAL A 232 18.51 3.19 36.12
C VAL A 232 19.57 3.62 35.11
N VAL A 233 19.15 4.24 34.02
CA VAL A 233 20.03 4.71 32.94
C VAL A 233 19.95 6.23 32.85
N GLU A 234 21.10 6.89 32.79
CA GLU A 234 21.17 8.33 32.64
C GLU A 234 21.19 8.75 31.16
N SER A 235 20.47 9.81 30.83
CA SER A 235 20.56 10.52 29.56
C SER A 235 20.61 12.03 29.81
N PRO A 236 20.87 12.86 28.79
CA PRO A 236 20.86 14.33 28.94
C PRO A 236 19.54 14.90 29.50
N MET A 237 18.43 14.17 29.39
CA MET A 237 17.13 14.61 29.93
C MET A 237 16.96 14.28 31.42
N GLY A 238 17.69 13.30 31.95
CA GLY A 238 17.49 12.80 33.31
C GLY A 238 17.67 11.29 33.42
N LEU A 239 16.98 10.69 34.38
CA LEU A 239 17.10 9.26 34.70
C LEU A 239 15.94 8.46 34.13
N HIS A 240 16.25 7.27 33.62
CA HIS A 240 15.32 6.40 32.91
C HIS A 240 15.28 5.00 33.48
N ILE A 241 14.12 4.36 33.40
CA ILE A 241 13.96 2.90 33.49
C ILE A 241 13.34 2.44 32.20
N LEU A 242 13.84 1.34 31.64
CA LEU A 242 13.36 0.72 30.42
C LEU A 242 12.76 -0.65 30.72
N TRP A 243 11.73 -1.03 29.98
CA TRP A 243 11.17 -2.37 29.98
C TRP A 243 11.13 -2.90 28.55
N CYS A 244 11.69 -4.09 28.33
CA CYS A 244 11.52 -4.81 27.08
C CYS A 244 10.32 -5.76 27.22
N GLU A 245 9.15 -5.38 26.72
CA GLU A 245 7.95 -6.22 26.79
C GLU A 245 8.06 -7.43 25.85
N ALA A 246 8.57 -7.21 24.64
CA ALA A 246 8.73 -8.23 23.62
C ALA A 246 9.91 -7.93 22.68
N MET A 247 10.39 -8.96 21.99
CA MET A 247 11.48 -8.87 21.02
C MET A 247 11.06 -9.51 19.69
N ARG A 248 11.40 -8.84 18.59
CA ARG A 248 11.44 -9.41 17.25
C ARG A 248 12.91 -9.57 16.89
N PRO A 249 13.44 -10.79 16.78
CA PRO A 249 14.83 -11.00 16.41
C PRO A 249 15.06 -10.50 14.99
N THR A 250 16.32 -10.27 14.64
CA THR A 250 16.69 -10.08 13.24
C THR A 250 16.16 -11.28 12.43
N SER A 251 15.40 -10.99 11.38
CA SER A 251 14.98 -12.02 10.44
C SER A 251 15.41 -11.61 9.05
N GLU A 252 15.96 -12.56 8.31
CA GLU A 252 16.27 -12.37 6.90
C GLU A 252 15.19 -13.08 6.10
N LEU A 253 14.63 -12.39 5.12
CA LEU A 253 13.84 -13.09 4.12
C LEU A 253 14.78 -14.10 3.43
N PRO A 254 14.44 -15.41 3.39
CA PRO A 254 15.30 -16.39 2.75
C PRO A 254 15.68 -15.93 1.35
N LYS A 255 16.97 -16.05 1.00
CA LYS A 255 17.47 -15.54 -0.29
C LYS A 255 16.61 -16.01 -1.47
N ALA A 256 16.18 -17.28 -1.47
CA ALA A 256 15.31 -17.83 -2.50
C ALA A 256 13.99 -17.06 -2.64
N ASP A 257 13.33 -16.73 -1.53
CA ASP A 257 12.07 -15.98 -1.50
C ASP A 257 12.28 -14.53 -1.92
N ALA A 258 13.39 -13.92 -1.49
CA ALA A 258 13.77 -12.57 -1.90
C ALA A 258 13.98 -12.48 -3.42
N LEU A 259 14.78 -13.39 -3.99
CA LEU A 259 15.02 -13.47 -5.43
C LEU A 259 13.72 -13.73 -6.21
N ALA A 260 12.86 -14.63 -5.74
CA ALA A 260 11.58 -14.91 -6.37
C ALA A 260 10.68 -13.67 -6.44
N ARG A 261 10.59 -12.90 -5.34
CA ARG A 261 9.84 -11.65 -5.31
C ARG A 261 10.41 -10.60 -6.25
N ILE A 262 11.74 -10.42 -6.27
CA ILE A 262 12.40 -9.46 -7.18
C ILE A 262 12.11 -9.85 -8.63
N ARG A 263 12.29 -11.14 -8.97
CA ARG A 263 12.02 -11.67 -10.31
C ARG A 263 10.61 -11.34 -10.78
N GLN A 264 9.61 -11.67 -9.97
CA GLN A 264 8.20 -11.41 -10.31
C GLN A 264 7.94 -9.91 -10.49
N GLN A 265 8.42 -9.09 -9.55
CA GLN A 265 8.20 -7.64 -9.59
C GLN A 265 8.85 -7.01 -10.83
N TRP A 266 10.07 -7.41 -11.17
CA TRP A 266 10.82 -6.84 -12.29
C TRP A 266 10.26 -7.31 -13.63
N ARG A 267 9.83 -8.57 -13.72
CA ARG A 267 9.14 -9.11 -14.89
C ARG A 267 7.88 -8.30 -15.17
N GLU A 268 7.08 -8.05 -14.14
CA GLU A 268 5.86 -7.25 -14.27
C GLU A 268 6.16 -5.80 -14.64
N LYS A 269 7.17 -5.17 -14.01
CA LYS A 269 7.60 -3.81 -14.38
C LYS A 269 8.05 -3.71 -15.84
N ARG A 270 8.79 -4.69 -16.35
CA ARG A 270 9.21 -4.71 -17.77
C ARG A 270 8.03 -4.90 -18.71
N ARG A 271 7.13 -5.84 -18.40
CA ARG A 271 5.87 -6.04 -19.14
C ARG A 271 5.07 -4.73 -19.25
N GLN A 272 4.86 -4.05 -18.12
CA GLN A 272 4.16 -2.76 -18.07
C GLN A 272 4.88 -1.65 -18.84
N TYR A 273 6.22 -1.60 -18.74
CA TYR A 273 7.03 -0.63 -19.49
C TYR A 273 6.86 -0.81 -21.00
N TYR A 274 6.92 -2.05 -21.49
CA TYR A 274 6.74 -2.37 -22.91
C TYR A 274 5.33 -2.02 -23.40
N GLN A 275 4.29 -2.39 -22.64
CA GLN A 275 2.92 -1.98 -22.95
C GLN A 275 2.79 -0.45 -23.04
N ARG A 276 3.36 0.27 -22.08
CA ARG A 276 3.30 1.75 -22.08
C ARG A 276 4.02 2.34 -23.29
N GLN A 277 5.22 1.85 -23.62
CA GLN A 277 5.95 2.33 -24.80
C GLN A 277 5.17 2.07 -26.09
N TRP A 278 4.60 0.88 -26.22
CA TRP A 278 3.76 0.52 -27.36
C TRP A 278 2.53 1.40 -27.48
N LEU A 279 1.81 1.65 -26.37
CA LEU A 279 0.65 2.55 -26.35
C LEU A 279 1.02 3.99 -26.70
N THR A 280 2.17 4.49 -26.24
CA THR A 280 2.66 5.82 -26.62
C THR A 280 2.93 5.90 -28.12
N ALA A 281 3.68 4.94 -28.67
CA ALA A 281 3.98 4.89 -30.10
C ALA A 281 2.73 4.73 -30.97
N LEU A 282 1.68 4.09 -30.45
CA LEU A 282 0.40 3.89 -31.12
C LEU A 282 -0.45 5.18 -31.20
N ILE A 283 -0.34 6.07 -30.22
CA ILE A 283 -1.07 7.35 -30.19
C ILE A 283 -0.36 8.44 -31.01
N GLU A 284 0.96 8.30 -31.21
CA GLU A 284 1.78 9.25 -31.97
C GLU A 284 1.74 9.03 -33.50
N GLN A 285 1.16 7.91 -33.97
CA GLN A 285 0.94 7.58 -35.38
C GLN A 285 -0.38 8.17 -35.89
#